data_AF-G2PI65-F1
#
_entry.id   AF-G2PI65-F1
#
_cell.length_a   1.000
_cell.length_b   1.000
_cell.length_c   1.000
_cell.angle_alpha   90.00
_cell.angle_beta   90.00
_cell.angle_gamma   90.00
#
_symmetry.space_group_name_H-M   'P 1'
#
loop_
_entity.id
_entity.type
_entity.pdbx_description
1 polymer ?
#
loop_
_entity_poly.entity_id
_entity_poly.type
_entity_poly.pdbx_seq_one_letter_code
_entity_poly.pdbx_strand_id
1 'polypeptide(L)'
;MKTTFRLQNLKCGGCINTISKELSEIKEIKDVIVEKDSSSVSFEHQSTDDASLVKETLKQMGYPTNDEENGFVEKAKYFVSCASGKISK
;
A
#
# COMPACT_ATOMS: atom_id res chain seq x y z
N MET A 1 7.79 8.75 10.82
CA MET A 1 8.71 7.68 10.43
C MET A 1 8.69 7.57 8.92
N LYS A 2 9.85 7.37 8.29
CA LYS A 2 9.97 7.32 6.83
C LYS A 2 9.92 5.88 6.35
N THR A 3 9.02 5.60 5.42
CA THR A 3 8.83 4.27 4.83
C THR A 3 8.93 4.37 3.32
N THR A 4 9.52 3.34 2.72
CA THR A 4 9.68 3.23 1.27
C THR A 4 9.05 1.95 0.79
N PHE A 5 8.16 2.04 -0.19
CA PHE A 5 7.55 0.88 -0.85
C PHE A 5 8.01 0.78 -2.30
N ARG A 6 8.33 -0.43 -2.74
CA ARG A 6 8.57 -0.73 -4.15
C ARG A 6 7.26 -1.01 -4.88
N LEU A 7 6.96 -0.19 -5.89
CA LEU A 7 5.77 -0.29 -6.72
C LEU A 7 6.00 -1.27 -7.87
N GLN A 8 4.98 -2.06 -8.20
CA GLN A 8 4.91 -2.77 -9.48
C GLN A 8 4.30 -1.89 -10.56
N ASN A 9 4.60 -2.21 -11.82
CA ASN A 9 3.95 -1.63 -13.00
C ASN A 9 4.17 -0.11 -13.22
N LEU A 10 5.10 0.52 -12.50
CA LEU A 10 5.47 1.93 -12.69
C LEU A 10 6.38 2.13 -13.92
N LYS A 11 5.82 2.02 -15.13
CA LYS A 11 6.58 2.08 -16.40
C LYS A 11 6.60 3.48 -17.04
N CYS A 12 5.55 4.29 -16.83
CA CYS A 12 5.37 5.58 -17.47
C CYS A 12 5.42 6.74 -16.47
N GLY A 13 6.15 7.82 -16.82
CA GLY A 13 6.36 8.96 -15.92
C GLY A 13 5.10 9.80 -15.63
N GLY A 14 4.04 9.64 -16.43
CA GLY A 14 2.77 10.35 -16.20
C GLY A 14 2.06 9.97 -14.90
N CYS A 15 2.38 8.79 -14.34
CA CYS A 15 1.71 8.26 -13.14
C CYS A 15 2.30 8.84 -11.83
N ILE A 16 3.50 9.40 -11.89
CA ILE A 16 4.26 9.90 -10.73
C ILE A 16 3.50 11.03 -10.03
N ASN A 17 3.02 12.01 -10.82
CA ASN A 17 2.34 13.18 -10.29
C ASN A 17 0.99 12.82 -9.66
N THR A 18 0.26 11.86 -10.26
CA THR A 18 -1.00 11.36 -9.71
C THR A 18 -0.79 10.67 -8.38
N ILE A 19 0.18 9.75 -8.30
CA ILE A 19 0.49 9.04 -7.05
C ILE A 19 0.89 10.03 -5.95
N SER A 20 1.79 10.97 -6.25
CA SER A 20 2.24 11.97 -5.27
C SER A 20 1.10 12.85 -4.77
N LYS A 21 0.16 13.21 -5.66
CA LYS A 21 -1.00 14.04 -5.31
C LYS A 21 -1.97 13.27 -4.40
N GLU A 22 -2.41 12.08 -4.83
CA GLU A 22 -3.34 11.25 -4.05
C GLU A 22 -2.80 10.94 -2.65
N LEU A 23 -1.51 10.60 -2.54
CA LEU A 23 -0.89 10.33 -1.25
C LEU A 23 -0.72 11.59 -0.39
N SER A 24 -0.56 12.76 -1.01
CA SER A 24 -0.49 14.03 -0.28
C SER A 24 -1.85 14.53 0.20
N GLU A 25 -2.96 13.99 -0.31
CA GLU A 25 -4.31 14.28 0.21
C GLU A 25 -4.57 13.56 1.54
N ILE A 26 -3.77 12.53 1.86
CA ILE A 26 -3.81 11.84 3.14
C ILE A 26 -3.10 12.70 4.19
N LYS A 27 -3.88 13.28 5.12
CA LYS A 27 -3.37 14.23 6.14
C LYS A 27 -2.21 13.69 6.99
N GLU A 28 -2.21 12.39 7.25
CA GLU A 28 -1.21 11.72 8.09
C GLU A 28 0.09 11.41 7.33
N ILE A 29 0.12 11.63 6.01
CA ILE A 29 1.25 11.37 5.13
C ILE A 29 1.91 12.68 4.73
N LYS A 30 3.23 12.73 4.80
CA LYS A 30 4.06 13.89 4.44
C LYS A 30 5.26 13.46 3.63
N ASP A 31 5.93 14.42 3.00
CA ASP A 31 7.21 14.20 2.31
C ASP A 31 7.15 13.06 1.27
N VAL A 32 6.08 13.03 0.46
CA VAL A 32 5.88 12.00 -0.56
C VAL A 32 6.86 12.21 -1.71
N ILE A 33 7.70 11.21 -1.95
CA ILE A 33 8.73 11.19 -3.00
C ILE A 33 8.52 9.93 -3.83
N VAL A 34 8.19 10.10 -5.11
CA VAL A 34 8.00 8.98 -6.04
C VAL A 34 9.18 8.92 -7.01
N GLU A 35 9.94 7.84 -6.95
CA GLU A 35 11.14 7.59 -7.75
C GLU A 35 10.81 6.63 -8.89
N LYS A 36 10.90 7.11 -10.13
CA LYS A 36 10.63 6.30 -11.33
C LYS A 36 11.71 5.24 -11.57
N ASP A 37 12.97 5.64 -11.51
CA ASP A 37 14.12 4.76 -11.79
C ASP A 37 14.14 3.55 -10.86
N SER A 38 13.93 3.79 -9.57
CA SER A 38 13.84 2.75 -8.54
C SER A 38 12.46 2.13 -8.42
N SER A 39 11.47 2.58 -9.21
CA SER A 39 10.05 2.21 -9.09
C SER A 39 9.57 2.16 -7.64
N SER A 40 9.87 3.20 -6.87
CA SER A 40 9.67 3.22 -5.41
C SER A 40 8.98 4.50 -4.99
N VAL A 41 8.19 4.44 -3.92
CA VAL A 41 7.58 5.60 -3.27
C VAL A 41 8.03 5.66 -1.82
N SER A 42 8.56 6.80 -1.43
CA SER A 42 8.96 7.10 -0.05
C SER A 42 8.04 8.15 0.52
N PHE A 43 7.65 8.00 1.78
CA PHE A 43 6.80 8.96 2.46
C PHE A 43 7.03 8.91 3.97
N GLU A 44 6.71 10.00 4.64
CA GLU A 44 6.67 10.08 6.08
C GLU A 44 5.26 9.87 6.59
N HIS A 45 5.13 9.07 7.65
CA HIS A 45 3.85 8.79 8.29
C HIS A 45 4.00 8.72 9.81
N GLN A 46 2.90 8.79 10.55
CA GLN A 46 2.95 8.85 12.02
C GLN A 46 2.83 7.47 12.67
N SER A 47 2.06 6.57 12.05
CA SER A 47 1.71 5.24 12.57
C SER A 47 1.78 4.17 11.48
N THR A 48 1.95 2.90 11.86
CA THR A 48 1.94 1.77 10.90
C THR A 48 0.60 1.59 10.19
N ASP A 49 -0.49 2.09 10.77
CA ASP A 49 -1.82 2.12 10.15
C ASP A 49 -1.82 3.01 8.89
N ASP A 50 -1.21 4.19 8.97
CA ASP A 50 -1.06 5.12 7.84
C ASP A 50 -0.29 4.47 6.68
N ALA A 51 0.78 3.72 6.98
CA ALA A 51 1.53 2.99 5.96
C ALA A 51 0.69 1.89 5.29
N SER A 52 -0.23 1.27 6.05
CA SER A 52 -1.17 0.27 5.53
C SER A 52 -2.21 0.93 4.61
N LEU A 53 -2.70 2.11 5.00
CA LEU A 53 -3.63 2.90 4.20
C LEU A 53 -2.98 3.31 2.86
N VAL A 54 -1.73 3.80 2.87
CA VAL A 54 -0.97 4.11 1.65
C VAL A 54 -0.84 2.88 0.75
N LYS A 55 -0.52 1.72 1.32
CA LYS A 55 -0.41 0.47 0.56
C LYS A 55 -1.74 0.09 -0.10
N GLU A 56 -2.86 0.25 0.60
CA GLU A 56 -4.18 -0.02 0.07
C GLU A 56 -4.56 0.95 -1.06
N THR A 57 -4.33 2.26 -0.87
CA THR A 57 -4.55 3.28 -1.90
C THR A 57 -3.73 3.01 -3.16
N LEU A 58 -2.43 2.69 -3.02
CA LEU A 58 -1.55 2.33 -4.13
C LEU A 58 -2.07 1.11 -4.90
N LYS A 59 -2.55 0.08 -4.18
CA LYS A 59 -3.15 -1.12 -4.78
C LYS A 59 -4.44 -0.79 -5.53
N GLN A 60 -5.31 0.07 -4.98
CA GLN A 60 -6.53 0.53 -5.66
C GLN A 60 -6.24 1.33 -6.93
N MET A 61 -5.15 2.11 -6.95
CA MET A 61 -4.66 2.81 -8.14
C MET A 61 -3.99 1.90 -9.19
N GLY A 62 -3.80 0.61 -8.90
CA GLY A 62 -3.15 -0.35 -9.80
C GLY A 62 -1.63 -0.44 -9.66
N TYR A 63 -1.06 0.12 -8.58
CA TYR A 63 0.37 0.04 -8.24
C TYR A 63 0.57 -0.79 -6.96
N PRO A 64 0.32 -2.11 -6.98
CA PRO A 64 0.55 -2.93 -5.80
C PRO A 64 2.03 -2.86 -5.38
N THR A 65 2.27 -2.83 -4.08
CA THR A 65 3.63 -2.85 -3.53
C THR A 65 4.14 -4.29 -3.49
N ASN A 66 5.42 -4.50 -3.84
CA ASN A 66 6.06 -5.81 -3.80
C ASN A 66 6.47 -6.25 -2.38
N ASP A 67 6.48 -5.30 -1.44
CA ASP A 67 6.92 -5.55 -0.08
C ASP A 67 5.82 -6.24 0.73
N GLU A 68 5.95 -7.56 0.79
CA GLU A 68 5.31 -8.45 1.76
C GLU A 68 6.03 -8.43 3.13
N GLU A 69 6.97 -7.51 3.38
CA GLU A 69 7.91 -7.62 4.51
C GLU A 69 7.59 -6.76 5.74
N ASN A 70 6.36 -6.29 5.97
CA ASN A 70 5.95 -5.71 7.28
C ASN A 70 4.46 -5.86 7.62
N GLY A 71 3.80 -6.93 7.13
CA GLY A 71 2.37 -7.17 7.32
C GLY A 71 2.08 -8.55 7.91
N PHE A 72 2.65 -8.85 9.08
CA PHE A 72 2.33 -10.06 9.87
C PHE A 72 0.83 -10.18 10.26
N VAL A 73 -0.04 -9.25 9.84
CA VAL A 73 -1.43 -9.12 10.30
C VAL A 73 -2.47 -9.65 9.29
N GLU A 74 -2.18 -9.78 7.99
CA GLU A 74 -3.21 -10.17 7.01
C GLU A 74 -3.40 -11.68 6.81
N LYS A 75 -2.48 -12.53 7.28
CA LYS A 75 -2.64 -14.00 7.16
C LYS A 75 -3.70 -14.59 8.11
N ALA A 76 -4.13 -13.88 9.14
CA ALA A 76 -5.11 -14.39 10.10
C ALA A 76 -6.59 -14.18 9.68
N LYS A 77 -6.89 -13.16 8.84
CA LYS A 77 -8.28 -12.85 8.47
C LYS A 77 -8.86 -13.84 7.44
N TYR A 78 -8.00 -14.49 6.66
CA TYR A 78 -8.44 -15.47 5.64
C TYR A 78 -8.77 -16.87 6.19
N PHE A 79 -8.29 -17.24 7.38
CA PHE A 79 -8.51 -18.59 7.92
C PHE A 79 -9.85 -18.77 8.65
N VAL A 80 -10.57 -17.68 8.95
CA VAL A 80 -11.82 -17.74 9.73
C VAL A 80 -13.08 -17.85 8.86
N SER A 81 -12.96 -17.74 7.53
CA SER A 81 -14.12 -17.77 6.63
C SER A 81 -14.45 -19.17 6.05
N CYS A 82 -13.80 -20.23 6.53
CA CYS A 82 -14.04 -21.62 6.09
C CYS A 82 -14.49 -22.55 7.22
N ALA A 83 -15.24 -22.04 8.21
CA ALA A 83 -15.82 -22.84 9.29
C ALA A 83 -17.35 -22.73 9.43
N SER A 84 -18.02 -21.90 8.62
CA SER A 84 -19.49 -21.74 8.66
C SER A 84 -20.11 -22.21 7.36
N GLY A 85 -19.95 -23.50 7.06
CA GLY A 85 -20.41 -24.05 5.78
C GLY A 85 -20.63 -25.55 5.79
N LYS A 86 -21.30 -26.08 6.83
CA LYS A 86 -22.00 -27.37 6.77
C LYS A 86 -23.01 -27.50 7.90
N ILE A 87 -24.05 -26.66 7.85
CA ILE A 87 -25.39 -27.11 8.25
C ILE A 87 -25.95 -27.78 6.99
N SER A 88 -26.11 -29.09 7.03
CA SER A 88 -26.75 -29.84 5.95
C SER A 88 -27.44 -31.05 6.58
N LYS A 89 -28.75 -30.83 6.82
CA LYS A 89 -29.83 -31.79 7.05
C LYS A 89 -29.85 -32.56 8.37
#